data_AF-A0A0D1LJA9-F1
#
_entry.id   AF-A0A0D1LJA9-F1
#
_cell.length_a   1.000
_cell.length_b   1.000
_cell.length_c   1.000
_cell.angle_alpha   90.00
_cell.angle_beta   90.00
_cell.angle_gamma   90.00
#
_symmetry.space_group_name_H-M   'P 1'
#
loop_
_entity.id
_entity.type
_entity.pdbx_description
1 polymer ?
#
loop_
_entity_poly.entity_id
_entity_poly.type
_entity_poly.pdbx_seq_one_letter_code
_entity_poly.pdbx_strand_id
1 'polypeptide(L)' 'MREFSEERAIGQVVARLAARYPALDPDWIAAAVRQAHEGFASSAVRDFVPLLVERHVREQLDEGLRAAAV' A
#
# COMPACT_ATOMS: atom_id res chain seq x y z
N MET A 1 21.94 -8.08 4.12
CA MET A 1 21.17 -7.91 2.87
C MET A 1 19.75 -8.42 3.08
N ARG A 2 18.80 -7.55 3.45
CA ARG A 2 17.35 -7.88 3.51
C ARG A 2 16.44 -6.67 3.23
N GLU A 3 16.96 -5.45 3.30
CA GLU A 3 16.22 -4.22 2.96
C GLU A 3 15.84 -4.11 1.48
N PHE A 4 16.71 -4.56 0.56
CA PHE A 4 16.43 -4.55 -0.89
C PHE A 4 15.21 -5.39 -1.30
N SER A 5 14.75 -6.33 -0.48
CA SER A 5 13.58 -7.14 -0.79
C SER A 5 12.28 -6.43 -0.43
N GLU A 6 12.26 -5.68 0.67
CA GLU A 6 11.05 -5.02 1.15
C GLU A 6 10.70 -3.81 0.28
N GLU A 7 11.65 -2.94 -0.01
CA GLU A 7 11.39 -1.74 -0.81
C GLU A 7 10.97 -2.10 -2.25
N ARG A 8 11.54 -3.19 -2.79
CA ARG A 8 11.08 -3.80 -4.04
C ARG A 8 9.69 -4.38 -3.92
N ALA A 9 9.37 -5.08 -2.83
CA ALA A 9 8.05 -5.64 -2.59
C ALA A 9 6.99 -4.53 -2.45
N ILE A 10 7.31 -3.43 -1.76
CA ILE A 10 6.46 -2.23 -1.64
C ILE A 10 6.24 -1.59 -3.03
N GLY A 11 7.28 -1.45 -3.84
CA GLY A 11 7.13 -0.98 -5.22
C GLY A 11 6.19 -1.86 -6.06
N GLN A 12 6.25 -3.18 -5.89
CA GLN A 12 5.30 -4.10 -6.54
C GLN A 12 3.88 -3.98 -5.99
N VAL A 13 3.72 -3.72 -4.69
CA VAL A 13 2.40 -3.43 -4.08
C VAL A 13 1.77 -2.20 -4.73
N VAL A 14 2.52 -1.10 -4.89
CA VAL A 14 2.04 0.10 -5.59
C VAL A 14 1.58 -0.24 -7.01
N ALA A 15 2.40 -0.96 -7.77
CA ALA A 15 2.06 -1.34 -9.14
C ALA A 15 0.78 -2.21 -9.21
N ARG A 16 0.61 -3.17 -8.30
CA ARG A 16 -0.60 -4.01 -8.21
C ARG A 16 -1.83 -3.19 -7.85
N LEU A 17 -1.72 -2.25 -6.91
CA LEU A 17 -2.82 -1.39 -6.50
C LEU A 17 -3.21 -0.42 -7.62
N ALA A 18 -2.24 0.21 -8.29
CA ALA A 18 -2.49 1.06 -9.45
C ALA A 18 -3.21 0.31 -10.58
N ALA A 19 -2.80 -0.93 -10.86
CA ALA A 19 -3.49 -1.78 -11.84
C ALA A 19 -4.91 -2.19 -11.38
N ARG A 20 -5.13 -2.36 -10.07
CA ARG A 20 -6.43 -2.74 -9.49
C ARG A 20 -7.42 -1.58 -9.44
N TYR A 21 -6.93 -0.36 -9.22
CA TYR A 21 -7.73 0.86 -9.10
C TYR A 21 -7.33 1.90 -10.18
N PRO A 22 -7.55 1.60 -11.48
CA PRO A 22 -7.11 2.48 -12.57
C PRO A 22 -7.84 3.82 -12.63
N ALA A 23 -8.95 3.97 -11.89
CA ALA A 23 -9.71 5.21 -11.79
C ALA A 23 -9.11 6.20 -10.77
N LEU A 24 -8.14 5.76 -9.96
CA LEU A 24 -7.49 6.59 -8.95
C LEU A 24 -6.13 7.08 -9.45
N ASP A 25 -5.71 8.23 -8.93
CA ASP A 25 -4.39 8.77 -9.25
C ASP A 25 -3.28 7.87 -8.67
N PRO A 26 -2.30 7.46 -9.48
CA PRO A 26 -1.23 6.57 -9.04
C PRO A 26 -0.31 7.22 -7.98
N ASP A 27 -0.17 8.55 -7.98
CA ASP A 27 0.60 9.26 -6.94
C ASP A 27 -0.12 9.18 -5.59
N TRP A 28 -1.45 9.27 -5.60
CA TRP A 28 -2.25 9.07 -4.40
C TRP A 28 -2.14 7.65 -3.84
N ILE A 29 -2.17 6.63 -4.72
CA ILE A 29 -1.94 5.24 -4.31
C ILE A 29 -0.54 5.07 -3.72
N ALA A 30 0.49 5.65 -4.34
CA ALA A 30 1.86 5.59 -3.84
C ALA A 30 2.00 6.28 -2.48
N ALA A 31 1.34 7.43 -2.27
CA ALA A 31 1.29 8.12 -0.99
C ALA A 31 0.59 7.29 0.09
N ALA A 32 -0.55 6.67 -0.21
CA ALA A 32 -1.27 5.80 0.72
C ALA A 32 -0.44 4.57 1.13
N VAL A 33 0.26 3.94 0.17
CA VAL A 33 1.18 2.83 0.43
C VAL A 33 2.34 3.27 1.32
N ARG A 34 2.92 4.44 1.05
CA ARG A 34 4.02 4.98 1.87
C ARG A 34 3.58 5.24 3.30
N GLN A 35 2.44 5.92 3.49
CA GLN A 35 1.91 6.21 4.82
C GLN A 35 1.60 4.93 5.60
N ALA A 36 1.01 3.93 4.95
CA ALA A 36 0.77 2.62 5.55
C ALA A 36 2.09 1.91 5.92
N HIS A 37 3.10 1.99 5.06
CA HIS A 37 4.43 1.41 5.29
C HIS A 37 5.16 2.06 6.47
N GLU A 38 5.11 3.38 6.58
CA GLU A 38 5.66 4.13 7.73
C GLU A 38 5.01 3.73 9.05
N GLY A 39 3.71 3.41 9.05
CA GLY A 39 3.00 2.88 10.22
C GLY A 39 3.58 1.55 10.75
N PHE A 40 4.27 0.78 9.91
CA PHE A 40 4.94 -0.46 10.30
C PHE A 40 6.44 -0.29 10.58
N ALA A 41 6.98 0.94 10.56
CA ALA A 41 8.42 1.18 10.76
C ALA A 41 8.97 0.61 12.08
N SER A 42 8.15 0.54 13.13
CA SER A 42 8.53 -0.02 14.43
C SER A 42 8.35 -1.55 14.54
N SER A 43 7.90 -2.23 13.49
CA SER A 43 7.68 -3.67 13.49
C SER A 43 9.00 -4.45 13.44
N ALA A 44 9.19 -5.37 14.39
CA ALA A 44 10.39 -6.23 14.42
C ALA A 44 10.42 -7.29 13.29
N VAL A 45 9.25 -7.73 12.83
CA VAL A 45 9.12 -8.70 11.72
C VAL A 45 8.66 -7.97 10.47
N ARG A 46 9.57 -7.87 9.50
CA ARG A 46 9.36 -7.05 8.28
C ARG A 46 8.90 -7.86 7.06
N ASP A 47 8.98 -9.19 7.11
CA ASP A 47 8.65 -10.10 6.00
C ASP A 47 7.17 -9.97 5.56
N PHE A 48 6.28 -9.71 6.51
CA PHE A 48 4.84 -9.56 6.27
C PHE A 48 4.40 -8.11 6.03
N VAL A 49 5.29 -7.13 6.22
CA VAL A 49 4.95 -5.71 6.07
C VAL A 49 4.36 -5.41 4.69
N PRO A 50 4.92 -5.88 3.56
CA PRO A 50 4.34 -5.61 2.24
C PRO A 50 2.89 -6.11 2.08
N LEU A 51 2.59 -7.29 2.65
CA LEU A 51 1.25 -7.88 2.63
C LEU A 51 0.26 -7.07 3.48
N LEU A 52 0.68 -6.67 4.67
CA LEU A 52 -0.15 -5.86 5.58
C LEU A 52 -0.41 -4.46 5.00
N VAL A 53 0.61 -3.84 4.43
CA VAL A 53 0.50 -2.55 3.73
C VAL A 53 -0.49 -2.65 2.57
N GLU A 54 -0.36 -3.66 1.71
CA GLU A 54 -1.28 -3.86 0.58
C GLU A 54 -2.73 -4.00 1.08
N ARG A 55 -2.97 -4.82 2.10
CA ARG A 55 -4.30 -5.01 2.68
C ARG A 55 -4.86 -3.69 3.25
N HIS A 56 -4.07 -2.98 4.05
CA HIS A 56 -4.50 -1.76 4.71
C HIS A 56 -4.85 -0.66 3.71
N VAL A 57 -4.06 -0.53 2.63
CA VAL A 57 -4.37 0.41 1.56
C VAL A 57 -5.65 0.00 0.85
N ARG A 58 -5.83 -1.28 0.49
CA ARG A 58 -7.07 -1.75 -0.17
C ARG A 58 -8.32 -1.42 0.62
N GLU A 59 -8.31 -1.63 1.94
CA GLU A 59 -9.44 -1.29 2.80
C GLU A 59 -9.70 0.22 2.80
N GLN A 60 -8.67 1.05 2.90
CA GLN A 60 -8.82 2.52 2.80
C GLN A 60 -9.36 2.97 1.44
N LEU A 61 -8.86 2.40 0.33
CA LEU A 61 -9.31 2.76 -1.02
C LEU A 61 -10.78 2.35 -1.24
N ASP A 62 -11.16 1.15 -0.77
CA ASP A 62 -12.54 0.64 -0.88
C ASP A 62 -13.52 1.48 -0.06
N GLU A 63 -13.12 1.86 1.16
CA GLU A 63 -13.91 2.73 2.02
C GLU A 63 -14.05 4.13 1.44
N GLY A 64 -12.95 4.73 0.95
CA GLY A 64 -12.99 6.04 0.29
C GLY A 64 -13.87 6.05 -0.96
N LEU A 65 -13.83 4.97 -1.76
CA LEU A 65 -14.69 4.83 -2.93
C LEU A 65 -16.18 4.68 -2.54
N ARG A 66 -16.49 3.95 -1.47
CA ARG A 66 -17.87 3.87 -0.94
C ARG A 66 -18.36 5.23 -0.44
N ALA A 67 -17.53 5.93 0.33
CA ALA A 67 -17.88 7.24 0.88
C ALA A 67 -18.12 8.29 -0.22
N ALA A 68 -17.38 8.23 -1.33
CA ALA A 68 -17.58 9.11 -2.48
C ALA A 68 -18.83 8.80 -3.32
N ALA A 69 -19.47 7.64 -3.10
CA ALA A 69 -20.67 7.19 -3.82
C ALA A 69 -21.99 7.54 -3.11
N VAL A 70 -21.93 8.22 -1.95
CA VAL A 70 -23.08 8.67 -1.14
C VAL A 70 -23.26 10.17 -1.27
#